data_AF-A0A174EME0-F1
#
_entry.id   AF-A0A174EME0-F1
#
_cell.length_a   1.000
_cell.length_b   1.000
_cell.length_c   1.000
_cell.angle_alpha   90.00
_cell.angle_beta   90.00
_cell.angle_gamma   90.00
#
_symmetry.space_group_name_H-M   'P 1'
#
loop_
_entity.id
_entity.type
_entity.pdbx_description
1 polymer ?
#
loop_
_entity_poly.entity_id
_entity_poly.type
_entity_poly.pdbx_seq_one_letter_code
_entity_poly.pdbx_strand_id
1 'polypeptide(L)'
;MNKYLETIRDKIKTNKRKLIKRASIVVAIIAGLGIAAFATVYSIAKSNINYTVEEAKAIVLQSVQGEIVRVNKRLDLDTFSFEYEFKIKDKNNMLIKADVNSSLGVITDLDSYYD
;
A
#
# COMPACT_ATOMS: atom_id res chain seq x y z
N MET A 1 47.38 2.15 0.29
CA MET A 1 46.04 2.56 -0.18
C MET A 1 46.06 2.54 -1.70
N ASN A 2 45.03 2.00 -2.37
CA ASN A 2 45.06 1.80 -3.82
C ASN A 2 45.07 3.18 -4.54
N LYS A 3 46.04 3.42 -5.44
CA LYS A 3 46.23 4.69 -6.18
C LYS A 3 44.95 5.16 -6.89
N TYR A 4 44.12 4.22 -7.32
CA TYR A 4 42.80 4.49 -7.91
C TYR A 4 41.81 5.13 -6.93
N LEU A 5 41.81 4.71 -5.66
CA LEU A 5 40.93 5.26 -4.62
C LEU A 5 41.32 6.68 -4.23
N GLU A 6 42.61 6.99 -4.18
CA GLU A 6 43.10 8.37 -3.94
C GLU A 6 42.67 9.32 -5.07
N THR A 7 42.83 8.87 -6.32
CA THR A 7 42.44 9.66 -7.50
C THR A 7 40.93 9.96 -7.52
N ILE A 8 40.10 9.00 -7.12
CA ILE A 8 38.64 9.17 -7.01
C ILE A 8 38.30 10.14 -5.86
N ARG A 9 38.94 9.97 -4.70
CA ARG A 9 38.74 10.83 -3.52
C ARG A 9 39.05 12.29 -3.84
N ASP A 10 40.16 12.57 -4.52
CA ASP A 10 40.55 13.93 -4.86
C ASP A 10 39.59 14.58 -5.86
N LYS A 11 39.13 13.84 -6.88
CA LYS A 11 38.11 14.35 -7.81
C LYS A 11 36.79 14.68 -7.13
N ILE A 12 36.36 13.87 -6.17
CA ILE A 12 35.16 14.11 -5.36
C ILE A 12 35.35 15.35 -4.49
N LYS A 13 36.51 15.51 -3.85
CA LYS A 13 36.81 16.63 -2.95
C LYS A 13 36.85 17.97 -3.70
N THR A 14 37.46 18.00 -4.88
CA THR A 14 37.54 19.21 -5.73
C THR A 14 36.18 19.63 -6.29
N ASN A 15 35.31 18.68 -6.65
CA ASN A 15 34.00 18.97 -7.26
C ASN A 15 32.80 18.78 -6.31
N LYS A 16 33.04 18.62 -5.00
CA LYS A 16 32.07 18.20 -3.99
C LYS A 16 30.75 18.98 -4.08
N ARG A 17 30.81 20.31 -4.18
CA ARG A 17 29.62 21.18 -4.22
C ARG A 17 28.78 20.98 -5.49
N LYS A 18 29.41 20.75 -6.65
CA LYS A 18 28.71 20.48 -7.92
C LYS A 18 28.08 19.08 -7.90
N LEU A 19 28.79 18.10 -7.35
CA LEU A 19 28.28 16.73 -7.18
C LEU A 19 27.05 16.68 -6.25
N ILE A 20 27.11 17.34 -5.09
CA ILE A 20 25.97 17.40 -4.15
C ILE A 20 24.74 18.03 -4.81
N LYS A 21 24.91 19.16 -5.54
CA LYS A 21 23.79 19.80 -6.25
C LYS A 21 23.16 18.91 -7.32
N ARG A 22 23.98 18.18 -8.09
CA ARG A 22 23.46 17.24 -9.11
C ARG A 22 22.74 16.06 -8.46
N ALA A 23 23.32 15.49 -7.41
CA ALA A 23 22.71 14.40 -6.65
C ALA A 23 21.37 14.85 -6.04
N SER A 24 21.28 16.06 -5.47
CA SER A 24 20.03 16.56 -4.90
C SER A 24 18.93 16.75 -5.94
N ILE A 25 19.28 17.20 -7.16
CA ILE A 25 18.32 17.30 -8.26
C ILE A 25 17.80 15.92 -8.66
N VAL A 26 18.68 14.93 -8.80
CA VAL A 26 18.28 13.55 -9.13
C VAL A 26 17.35 12.98 -8.07
N VAL A 27 17.68 13.16 -6.79
CA VAL A 27 16.83 12.73 -5.67
C VAL A 27 15.46 13.42 -5.71
N ALA A 28 15.43 14.73 -5.96
CA ALA A 28 14.18 15.48 -6.07
C ALA A 28 13.31 15.00 -7.25
N ILE A 29 13.91 14.67 -8.39
CA ILE A 29 13.20 14.12 -9.55
C ILE A 29 12.60 12.76 -9.22
N ILE A 30 13.38 11.85 -8.61
CA ILE A 30 12.90 10.52 -8.23
C ILE A 30 11.74 10.63 -7.23
N ALA A 31 11.88 11.49 -6.22
CA ALA A 31 10.81 11.74 -5.25
C ALA A 31 9.55 12.30 -5.93
N GLY A 32 9.71 13.28 -6.85
CA GLY A 32 8.60 13.85 -7.60
C GLY A 32 7.86 12.82 -8.46
N LEU A 33 8.60 11.98 -9.18
CA LEU A 33 8.02 10.89 -9.98
C LEU A 33 7.30 9.85 -9.11
N GLY A 34 7.87 9.50 -7.96
CA GLY A 34 7.25 8.58 -7.00
C GLY A 34 5.91 9.11 -6.47
N ILE A 35 5.84 10.39 -6.10
CA ILE A 35 4.61 11.03 -5.64
C ILE A 35 3.57 11.07 -6.75
N ALA A 36 3.95 11.43 -7.97
CA ALA A 36 3.04 11.48 -9.11
C ALA A 36 2.46 10.10 -9.44
N ALA A 37 3.32 9.07 -9.48
CA ALA A 37 2.89 7.69 -9.71
C ALA A 37 1.90 7.23 -8.63
N PHE A 38 2.22 7.45 -7.35
CA PHE A 38 1.31 7.09 -6.26
C PHE A 38 -0.04 7.81 -6.35
N ALA A 39 -0.04 9.11 -6.65
CA ALA A 39 -1.27 9.88 -6.81
C ALA A 39 -2.15 9.36 -7.96
N THR A 40 -1.54 8.97 -9.09
CA THR A 40 -2.29 8.39 -10.22
C THR A 40 -2.92 7.05 -9.86
N VAL A 41 -2.18 6.14 -9.24
CA VAL A 41 -2.70 4.83 -8.80
C VAL A 41 -3.82 5.02 -7.77
N TYR A 42 -3.64 5.90 -6.80
CA TYR A 42 -4.66 6.20 -5.80
C TYR A 42 -5.93 6.77 -6.45
N SER A 43 -5.79 7.66 -7.43
CA SER A 43 -6.93 8.23 -8.15
C SER A 43 -7.71 7.17 -8.92
N ILE A 44 -7.01 6.26 -9.61
CA ILE A 44 -7.62 5.14 -10.35
C ILE A 44 -8.37 4.21 -9.38
N ALA A 45 -7.74 3.81 -8.29
CA ALA A 45 -8.37 2.96 -7.29
C ALA A 45 -9.61 3.62 -6.68
N LYS A 46 -9.56 4.95 -6.47
CA LYS A 46 -10.69 5.71 -5.93
C LYS A 46 -11.84 5.84 -6.92
N SER A 47 -11.57 6.01 -8.20
CA SER A 47 -12.63 6.07 -9.22
C SER A 47 -13.29 4.72 -9.47
N ASN A 48 -12.61 3.62 -9.16
CA ASN A 48 -13.08 2.25 -9.41
C ASN A 48 -13.79 1.61 -8.20
N ILE A 49 -14.15 2.40 -7.17
CA ILE A 49 -14.95 1.91 -6.05
C ILE A 49 -16.40 1.76 -6.54
N ASN A 50 -16.84 0.51 -6.70
CA ASN A 50 -18.21 0.17 -7.06
C ASN A 50 -19.03 -0.31 -5.86
N TYR A 51 -18.36 -0.78 -4.81
CA TYR A 51 -18.96 -1.25 -3.58
C TYR A 51 -18.49 -0.38 -2.41
N THR A 52 -19.44 0.14 -1.66
CA THR A 52 -19.20 0.86 -0.42
C THR A 52 -18.74 -0.09 0.68
N VAL A 53 -18.26 0.47 1.79
CA VAL A 53 -17.86 -0.33 2.96
C VAL A 53 -19.06 -1.09 3.53
N GLU A 54 -20.24 -0.47 3.51
CA GLU A 54 -21.49 -1.02 4.01
C GLU A 54 -21.99 -2.19 3.16
N GLU A 55 -21.90 -2.07 1.83
CA GLU A 55 -22.22 -3.16 0.89
C GLU A 55 -21.22 -4.31 1.04
N ALA A 56 -19.94 -4.01 1.11
CA ALA A 56 -18.90 -5.02 1.35
C ALA A 56 -19.07 -5.72 2.72
N LYS A 57 -19.51 -4.98 3.74
CA LYS A 57 -19.90 -5.53 5.04
C LYS A 57 -21.08 -6.49 4.92
N ALA A 58 -22.09 -6.17 4.13
CA ALA A 58 -23.20 -7.08 3.90
C ALA A 58 -22.74 -8.37 3.20
N ILE A 59 -21.86 -8.26 2.20
CA ILE A 59 -21.28 -9.40 1.47
C ILE A 59 -20.50 -10.32 2.43
N VAL A 60 -19.64 -9.74 3.28
CA VAL A 60 -18.82 -10.54 4.19
C VAL A 60 -19.67 -11.24 5.25
N LEU A 61 -20.70 -10.57 5.78
CA LEU A 61 -21.59 -11.14 6.80
C LEU A 61 -22.52 -12.24 6.27
N GLN A 62 -22.74 -12.31 4.95
CA GLN A 62 -23.41 -13.46 4.33
C GLN A 62 -22.55 -14.71 4.37
N SER A 63 -21.23 -14.57 4.38
CA SER A 63 -20.28 -15.69 4.36
C SER A 63 -19.76 -16.05 5.76
N VAL A 64 -19.54 -15.04 6.61
CA VAL A 64 -18.98 -15.18 7.96
C VAL A 64 -19.96 -14.59 8.97
N GLN A 65 -20.59 -15.46 9.76
CA GLN A 65 -21.47 -15.01 10.85
C GLN A 65 -20.64 -14.50 12.03
N GLY A 66 -20.88 -13.25 12.44
CA GLY A 66 -20.23 -12.67 13.61
C GLY A 66 -20.45 -11.17 13.71
N GLU A 67 -19.77 -10.56 14.68
CA GLU A 67 -19.76 -9.12 14.87
C GLU A 67 -18.51 -8.52 14.23
N ILE A 68 -18.68 -7.50 13.38
CA ILE A 68 -17.53 -6.76 12.84
C ILE A 68 -16.97 -5.84 13.92
N VAL A 69 -15.75 -6.14 14.37
CA VAL A 69 -15.07 -5.38 15.42
C VAL A 69 -14.12 -4.32 14.85
N ARG A 70 -13.69 -4.48 13.59
CA ARG A 70 -12.83 -3.48 12.91
C ARG A 70 -12.98 -3.54 11.40
N VAL A 71 -12.85 -2.39 10.76
CA VAL A 71 -12.74 -2.24 9.31
C VAL A 71 -11.50 -1.41 8.99
N ASN A 72 -10.65 -1.90 8.10
CA ASN A 72 -9.55 -1.12 7.51
C ASN A 72 -9.75 -1.04 6.00
N LYS A 73 -9.32 0.07 5.40
CA LYS A 73 -9.27 0.24 3.94
C LYS A 73 -7.83 0.34 3.51
N ARG A 74 -7.39 -0.49 2.57
CA ARG A 74 -6.03 -0.48 2.04
C ARG A 74 -6.05 -0.42 0.51
N LEU A 75 -5.03 0.20 -0.06
CA LEU A 75 -4.82 0.22 -1.50
C LEU A 75 -4.05 -1.05 -1.87
N ASP A 76 -4.64 -1.86 -2.74
CA ASP A 76 -3.96 -2.98 -3.36
C ASP A 76 -3.30 -2.50 -4.66
N LEU A 77 -1.97 -2.63 -4.72
CA LEU A 77 -1.15 -2.18 -5.84
C LEU A 77 -1.10 -3.21 -6.98
N ASP A 78 -1.48 -4.47 -6.74
CA ASP A 78 -1.50 -5.50 -7.77
C ASP A 78 -2.78 -5.39 -8.60
N THR A 79 -3.91 -5.07 -7.96
CA THR A 79 -5.21 -4.89 -8.62
C THR A 79 -5.56 -3.43 -8.90
N PHE A 80 -4.76 -2.48 -8.42
CA PHE A 80 -5.04 -1.03 -8.45
C PHE A 80 -6.45 -0.68 -7.95
N SER A 81 -6.86 -1.35 -6.88
CA SER A 81 -8.18 -1.20 -6.29
C SER A 81 -8.07 -1.05 -4.77
N PHE A 82 -9.16 -0.62 -4.11
CA PHE A 82 -9.19 -0.66 -2.66
C PHE A 82 -9.70 -2.01 -2.18
N GLU A 83 -9.22 -2.40 -1.01
CA GLU A 83 -9.63 -3.61 -0.33
C GLU A 83 -10.08 -3.25 1.08
N TYR A 84 -11.22 -3.81 1.48
CA TYR A 84 -11.79 -3.64 2.80
C TYR A 84 -11.47 -4.87 3.64
N GLU A 85 -10.62 -4.69 4.63
CA GLU A 85 -10.29 -5.71 5.63
C GLU A 85 -11.28 -5.63 6.78
N PHE A 86 -12.10 -6.66 6.92
CA PHE A 86 -13.01 -6.83 8.03
C PHE A 86 -12.40 -7.78 9.05
N LYS A 87 -12.34 -7.34 10.32
CA LYS A 87 -12.12 -8.24 11.45
C LYS A 87 -13.47 -8.56 12.08
N ILE A 88 -13.80 -9.84 12.10
CA ILE A 88 -15.08 -10.37 12.52
C ILE A 88 -14.85 -11.28 13.70
N LYS A 89 -15.57 -11.04 14.80
CA LYS A 89 -15.55 -11.91 15.98
C LYS A 89 -16.74 -12.84 15.91
N ASP A 90 -16.49 -14.14 15.87
CA ASP A 90 -17.55 -15.15 15.86
C ASP A 90 -18.09 -15.41 17.28
N LYS A 91 -19.10 -16.29 17.37
CA LYS A 91 -19.72 -16.68 18.66
C LYS A 91 -18.78 -17.45 19.60
N ASN A 92 -17.71 -18.04 19.06
CA ASN A 92 -16.71 -18.80 19.81
C ASN A 92 -15.52 -17.93 20.22
N ASN A 93 -15.63 -16.59 20.08
CA ASN A 93 -14.54 -15.63 20.26
C ASN A 93 -13.36 -15.82 19.29
N MET A 94 -13.53 -16.52 18.16
CA MET A 94 -12.53 -16.58 17.11
C MET A 94 -12.53 -15.28 16.30
N LEU A 95 -11.33 -14.81 15.96
CA LEU A 95 -11.14 -13.66 15.08
C LEU A 95 -10.93 -14.13 13.65
N ILE A 96 -11.82 -13.69 12.78
CA ILE A 96 -11.80 -13.98 11.34
C ILE A 96 -11.47 -12.69 10.63
N LYS A 97 -10.43 -12.73 9.79
CA LYS A 97 -10.08 -11.66 8.87
C LYS A 97 -10.66 -12.01 7.51
N ALA A 98 -11.40 -11.09 6.92
CA ALA A 98 -11.96 -11.25 5.59
C ALA A 98 -11.72 -9.98 4.78
N ASP A 99 -11.13 -10.13 3.61
CA ASP A 99 -10.81 -9.02 2.71
C ASP A 99 -11.78 -9.02 1.54
N VAL A 100 -12.35 -7.85 1.22
CA VAL A 100 -13.31 -7.68 0.13
C VAL A 100 -12.82 -6.61 -0.85
N ASN A 101 -12.78 -6.95 -2.13
CA ASN A 101 -12.38 -6.02 -3.19
C ASN A 101 -13.46 -4.95 -3.43
N SER A 102 -13.10 -3.67 -3.38
CA SER A 102 -14.05 -2.55 -3.51
C SER A 102 -14.60 -2.36 -4.94
N SER A 103 -13.95 -2.93 -5.94
CA SER A 103 -14.35 -2.80 -7.35
C SER A 103 -15.24 -3.96 -7.80
N LEU A 104 -14.95 -5.16 -7.31
CA LEU A 104 -15.62 -6.40 -7.71
C LEU A 104 -16.65 -6.91 -6.69
N GLY A 105 -16.56 -6.48 -5.42
CA GLY A 105 -17.44 -6.97 -4.35
C GLY A 105 -17.21 -8.43 -3.99
N VAL A 106 -16.03 -8.98 -4.28
CA VAL A 106 -15.69 -10.38 -3.99
C VAL A 106 -14.78 -10.48 -2.77
N ILE A 107 -14.95 -11.54 -1.98
CA ILE A 107 -14.00 -11.89 -0.92
C ILE A 107 -12.72 -12.39 -1.59
N THR A 108 -11.62 -11.69 -1.37
CA THR A 108 -10.30 -11.97 -1.94
C THR A 108 -9.43 -12.79 -1.00
N ASP A 109 -9.64 -12.64 0.30
CA ASP A 109 -8.92 -13.39 1.33
C ASP A 109 -9.83 -13.68 2.53
N LEU A 110 -9.63 -14.84 3.16
CA LEU A 110 -10.39 -15.29 4.31
C LEU A 110 -9.52 -16.16 5.22
N ASP A 111 -9.09 -15.58 6.33
CA ASP A 111 -8.23 -16.21 7.32
C ASP A 111 -8.92 -16.25 8.70
N SER A 112 -8.68 -17.32 9.45
CA SER A 112 -9.07 -17.41 10.85
C SER A 112 -7.84 -17.56 11.74
N TYR A 113 -7.83 -16.82 12.85
CA TYR A 113 -6.77 -16.89 13.85
C TYR A 113 -7.38 -17.16 15.23
N TYR A 114 -6.68 -17.96 16.02
CA TYR A 114 -6.89 -17.98 17.47
C TYR A 114 -6.18 -16.78 18.08
N ASP A 115 -6.87 -16.05 18.95
CA ASP A 115 -6.24 -15.08 19.85
C ASP A 115 -5.59 -15.83 21.04
#